data_AF-A0A533B4H8-F1
#
_entry.id   AF-A0A533B4H8-F1
#
_cell.length_a   1.000
_cell.length_b   1.000
_cell.length_c   1.000
_cell.angle_alpha   90.00
_cell.angle_beta   90.00
_cell.angle_gamma   90.00
#
_symmetry.space_group_name_H-M   'P 1'
#
loop_
_entity.id
_entity.type
_entity.pdbx_description
1 polymer ?
#
loop_
_entity_poly.entity_id
_entity_poly.type
_entity_poly.pdbx_seq_one_letter_code
_entity_poly.pdbx_strand_id
1 'polypeptide(L)'
;MAASTKDQTDITAALVRLYVFLAQYLDRCFDDAARKSYPDAELHAHLSETRNQLMSILAVNPVVKNKLAQECDRILALGASCLKGGTTDAKTREAIQAERAILKNKTIALSDLVAVFRALE
;
A
#
# COMPACT_ATOMS: atom_id res chain seq x y z
N MET A 1 -8.84 -12.08 21.89
CA MET A 1 -9.93 -12.66 21.09
C MET A 1 -9.29 -13.35 19.89
N ALA A 2 -9.61 -14.61 19.63
CA ALA A 2 -9.17 -15.26 18.40
C ALA A 2 -9.90 -14.60 17.23
N ALA A 3 -9.17 -14.11 16.23
CA ALA A 3 -9.76 -13.57 15.01
C ALA A 3 -10.62 -14.66 14.35
N SER A 4 -11.87 -14.33 14.00
CA SER A 4 -12.68 -15.21 13.17
C SER A 4 -12.01 -15.38 11.80
N THR A 5 -12.26 -16.49 11.09
CA THR A 5 -11.82 -16.67 9.69
C THR A 5 -12.25 -15.48 8.83
N LYS A 6 -13.43 -14.92 9.08
CA LYS A 6 -13.92 -13.70 8.42
C LYS A 6 -13.03 -12.48 8.69
N ASP A 7 -12.58 -12.30 9.94
CA ASP A 7 -11.67 -11.21 10.30
C ASP A 7 -10.32 -11.38 9.60
N GLN A 8 -9.81 -12.61 9.47
CA GLN A 8 -8.56 -12.90 8.77
C GLN A 8 -8.66 -12.55 7.28
N THR A 9 -9.76 -12.90 6.63
CA THR A 9 -10.04 -12.53 5.24
C THR A 9 -10.10 -11.02 5.08
N ASP A 10 -10.85 -10.33 5.93
CA ASP A 10 -11.05 -8.88 5.85
C ASP A 10 -9.77 -8.08 6.12
N ILE A 11 -8.96 -8.49 7.10
CA ILE A 11 -7.67 -7.87 7.41
C ILE A 11 -6.69 -8.07 6.24
N THR A 12 -6.62 -9.28 5.70
CA THR A 12 -5.73 -9.58 4.56
C THR A 12 -6.16 -8.79 3.32
N ALA A 13 -7.47 -8.69 3.06
CA ALA A 13 -8.01 -7.87 1.99
C ALA A 13 -7.73 -6.37 2.19
N ALA A 14 -7.79 -5.86 3.42
CA ALA A 14 -7.41 -4.49 3.73
C ALA A 14 -5.93 -4.22 3.47
N LEU A 15 -5.02 -5.16 3.80
CA LEU A 15 -3.60 -5.08 3.44
C LEU A 15 -3.38 -5.04 1.94
N VAL A 16 -4.09 -5.88 1.18
CA VAL A 16 -4.05 -5.85 -0.30
C VAL A 16 -4.46 -4.47 -0.81
N ARG A 17 -5.58 -3.92 -0.33
CA ARG A 17 -6.05 -2.56 -0.73
C ARG A 17 -4.99 -1.50 -0.43
N LEU A 18 -4.38 -1.53 0.75
CA LEU A 18 -3.33 -0.58 1.13
C LEU A 18 -2.15 -0.63 0.15
N TYR A 19 -1.63 -1.82 -0.18
CA TYR A 19 -0.51 -1.95 -1.10
C TYR A 19 -0.87 -1.54 -2.53
N VAL A 20 -2.10 -1.79 -2.97
CA VAL A 20 -2.60 -1.29 -4.26
C VAL A 20 -2.63 0.24 -4.27
N PHE A 21 -3.13 0.90 -3.22
CA PHE A 21 -3.12 2.37 -3.14
C PHE A 21 -1.71 2.94 -3.10
N LEU A 22 -0.78 2.30 -2.39
CA LEU A 22 0.63 2.70 -2.38
C LEU A 22 1.28 2.56 -3.77
N ALA A 23 0.95 1.50 -4.51
CA ALA A 23 1.43 1.31 -5.88
C ALA A 23 0.85 2.39 -6.81
N GLN A 24 -0.45 2.67 -6.74
CA GLN A 24 -1.10 3.73 -7.52
C GLN A 24 -0.51 5.11 -7.22
N TYR A 25 -0.16 5.36 -5.95
CA TYR A 25 0.51 6.60 -5.55
C TYR A 25 1.89 6.73 -6.21
N LEU A 26 2.67 5.65 -6.26
CA LEU A 26 3.96 5.63 -6.95
C LEU A 26 3.82 5.68 -8.47
N ASP A 27 2.76 5.13 -9.06
CA ASP A 27 2.54 5.13 -10.52
C ASP A 27 2.37 6.56 -11.06
N ARG A 28 1.77 7.44 -10.26
CA ARG A 28 1.63 8.88 -10.56
C ARG A 28 2.97 9.61 -10.69
N CYS A 29 4.08 9.02 -10.24
CA CYS A 29 5.40 9.58 -10.49
C CYS A 29 5.83 9.47 -11.95
N PHE A 30 5.28 8.50 -12.69
CA PHE A 30 5.69 8.19 -14.05
C PHE A 30 4.60 8.41 -15.08
N ASP A 31 3.33 8.37 -14.65
CA ASP A 31 2.20 8.39 -15.55
C ASP A 31 1.30 9.62 -15.32
N ASP A 32 1.33 10.54 -16.27
CA ASP A 32 0.47 11.72 -16.31
C ASP A 32 -1.00 11.35 -16.57
N ALA A 33 -1.28 10.19 -17.18
CA ALA A 33 -2.64 9.66 -17.31
C ALA A 33 -3.16 9.12 -15.96
N ALA A 34 -2.30 8.51 -15.14
CA ALA A 34 -2.64 8.11 -13.77
C ALA A 34 -2.95 9.31 -12.86
N ARG A 35 -2.34 10.48 -13.12
CA ARG A 35 -2.68 11.75 -12.46
C ARG A 35 -4.05 12.31 -12.88
N LYS A 36 -4.48 12.04 -14.12
CA LYS A 36 -5.75 12.52 -14.67
C LYS A 36 -6.94 11.60 -14.37
N SER A 37 -6.70 10.30 -14.27
CA SER A 37 -7.74 9.27 -14.10
C SER A 37 -8.34 9.23 -12.70
N TYR A 38 -7.54 9.57 -11.68
CA TYR A 38 -7.99 9.48 -10.28
C TYR A 38 -7.55 10.72 -9.49
N PRO A 39 -8.47 11.49 -8.87
CA PRO A 39 -8.12 12.69 -8.11
C PRO A 39 -7.10 12.39 -7.00
N ASP A 40 -6.14 13.30 -6.80
CA ASP A 40 -5.08 13.10 -5.83
C ASP A 40 -5.61 13.04 -4.39
N ALA A 41 -6.58 13.91 -4.09
CA ALA A 41 -7.25 13.99 -2.81
C ALA A 41 -7.99 12.69 -2.43
N GLU A 42 -8.63 12.03 -3.41
CA GLU A 42 -9.41 10.81 -3.16
C GLU A 42 -8.49 9.63 -2.85
N LEU A 43 -7.39 9.47 -3.60
CA LEU A 43 -6.37 8.46 -3.28
C LEU A 43 -5.77 8.68 -1.89
N HIS A 44 -5.41 9.92 -1.57
CA HIS A 44 -4.84 10.24 -0.26
C HIS A 44 -5.82 9.96 0.87
N ALA A 45 -7.11 10.24 0.67
CA ALA A 45 -8.16 9.93 1.64
C ALA A 45 -8.26 8.41 1.87
N HIS A 46 -8.40 7.61 0.82
CA HIS A 46 -8.50 6.15 0.95
C HIS A 46 -7.23 5.51 1.52
N LEU A 47 -6.06 6.00 1.12
CA LEU A 47 -4.79 5.52 1.66
C LEU A 47 -4.70 5.82 3.16
N SER A 48 -5.05 7.03 3.58
CA SER A 48 -5.03 7.44 5.00
C SER A 48 -6.03 6.65 5.83
N GLU A 49 -7.26 6.49 5.33
CA GLU A 49 -8.31 5.71 5.97
C GLU A 49 -7.89 4.23 6.14
N THR A 50 -7.45 3.59 5.04
CA THR A 50 -7.03 2.19 5.05
C THR A 50 -5.82 1.99 5.97
N ARG A 51 -4.84 2.91 5.94
CA ARG A 51 -3.69 2.90 6.85
C ARG A 51 -4.15 2.98 8.29
N ASN A 52 -5.02 3.93 8.65
CA ASN A 52 -5.49 4.11 10.03
C ASN A 52 -6.24 2.88 10.56
N GLN A 53 -7.12 2.31 9.74
CA GLN A 53 -7.83 1.08 10.06
C GLN A 53 -6.85 -0.06 10.37
N LEU A 54 -5.86 -0.30 9.49
CA LEU A 54 -4.85 -1.34 9.68
C LEU A 54 -3.95 -1.07 10.89
N MET A 55 -3.59 0.18 11.17
CA MET A 55 -2.79 0.54 12.35
C MET A 55 -3.53 0.25 13.66
N SER A 56 -4.86 0.40 13.67
CA SER A 56 -5.72 0.03 14.80
C SER A 56 -5.77 -1.48 14.99
N ILE A 57 -6.06 -2.22 13.91
CA ILE A 57 -6.12 -3.70 13.92
C ILE A 57 -4.79 -4.31 14.38
N LEU A 58 -3.67 -3.80 13.84
CA LEU A 58 -2.33 -4.30 14.15
C LEU A 58 -1.80 -3.83 15.51
N ALA A 59 -2.56 -3.05 16.30
CA ALA A 59 -2.13 -2.61 17.63
C ALA A 59 -1.79 -3.79 18.56
N VAL A 60 -2.41 -4.95 18.34
CA VAL A 60 -2.11 -6.20 19.08
C VAL A 60 -0.76 -6.83 18.70
N ASN A 61 -0.16 -6.43 17.58
CA ASN A 61 1.16 -6.88 17.13
C ASN A 61 2.04 -5.66 16.79
N PRO A 62 2.74 -5.08 17.78
CA PRO A 62 3.51 -3.86 17.60
C PRO A 62 4.65 -4.00 16.58
N VAL A 63 5.20 -5.20 16.42
CA VAL A 63 6.27 -5.47 15.44
C VAL A 63 5.73 -5.30 14.02
N VAL A 64 4.59 -5.92 13.71
CA VAL A 64 3.98 -5.82 12.37
C VAL A 64 3.46 -4.42 12.11
N LYS A 65 2.82 -3.79 13.12
CA LYS A 65 2.37 -2.39 13.04
C LYS A 65 3.51 -1.45 12.68
N ASN A 66 4.64 -1.53 13.40
CA ASN A 66 5.78 -0.64 13.18
C ASN A 66 6.40 -0.86 11.80
N LYS A 67 6.51 -2.12 11.35
CA LYS A 67 6.99 -2.44 10.00
C LYS A 67 6.10 -1.82 8.92
N LEU A 68 4.78 -1.97 9.04
CA LEU A 68 3.84 -1.41 8.07
C LEU A 68 3.87 0.13 8.07
N ALA A 69 3.99 0.75 9.25
CA ALA A 69 4.09 2.20 9.37
C ALA A 69 5.35 2.74 8.67
N GLN A 70 6.52 2.14 8.95
CA GLN A 70 7.78 2.51 8.32
C GLN A 70 7.76 2.34 6.80
N GLU A 71 7.13 1.27 6.31
CA GLU A 71 6.96 1.05 4.87
C GLU A 71 6.07 2.11 4.24
N CYS A 72 4.93 2.44 4.84
CA CYS A 72 4.05 3.51 4.37
C CYS A 72 4.80 4.85 4.34
N ASP A 73 5.50 5.21 5.42
CA ASP A 73 6.21 6.48 5.52
C ASP A 73 7.33 6.59 4.47
N ARG A 74 8.07 5.49 4.25
CA ARG A 74 9.12 5.42 3.22
C ARG A 74 8.56 5.63 1.81
N ILE A 75 7.46 4.94 1.46
CA ILE A 75 6.83 5.05 0.14
C ILE A 75 6.22 6.43 -0.08
N LEU A 76 5.53 6.97 0.92
CA LEU A 76 4.92 8.30 0.86
C LEU A 76 5.97 9.39 0.66
N ALA A 77 7.07 9.33 1.42
CA ALA A 77 8.21 10.23 1.29
C ALA A 77 8.86 10.14 -0.10
N LEU A 78 8.98 8.93 -0.64
CA LEU A 78 9.56 8.71 -1.96
C LEU A 78 8.68 9.31 -3.08
N GLY A 79 7.37 9.08 -3.05
CA GLY A 79 6.45 9.70 -4.01
C GLY A 79 6.42 11.23 -3.89
N ALA A 80 6.45 11.77 -2.67
CA ALA A 80 6.50 13.21 -2.45
C ALA A 80 7.81 13.83 -3.00
N SER A 81 8.93 13.13 -2.86
CA SER A 81 10.22 13.55 -3.40
C SER A 81 10.22 13.59 -4.93
N CYS A 82 9.61 12.59 -5.56
CA CYS A 82 9.42 12.57 -7.01
C CYS A 82 8.52 13.71 -7.51
N LEU A 83 7.41 14.00 -6.81
CA LEU A 83 6.49 15.07 -7.20
C LEU A 83 7.12 16.47 -7.06
N LYS A 84 8.02 16.66 -6.08
CA LYS A 84 8.74 17.92 -5.85
C LYS A 84 9.96 18.12 -6.75
N GLY A 85 10.73 17.07 -6.98
CA GLY A 85 12.01 17.12 -7.71
C GLY A 85 11.88 17.07 -9.23
N GLY A 86 10.68 16.84 -9.75
CA GLY A 86 10.46 16.54 -11.16
C GLY A 86 11.03 15.16 -11.52
N THR A 87 10.57 14.62 -12.65
CA THR A 87 10.87 13.26 -13.13
C THR A 87 12.35 13.03 -13.48
N THR A 88 13.27 13.93 -13.19
CA THR A 88 14.66 13.92 -13.71
C THR A 88 15.69 13.23 -12.81
N ASP A 89 15.40 12.93 -11.54
CA ASP A 89 16.36 12.22 -10.70
C ASP A 89 16.31 10.69 -10.92
N ALA A 90 17.33 10.15 -11.59
CA ALA A 90 17.45 8.73 -11.89
C ALA A 90 17.44 7.86 -10.62
N LYS A 91 18.04 8.33 -9.52
CA LYS A 91 18.06 7.60 -8.25
C LYS A 91 16.68 7.46 -7.64
N THR A 92 15.91 8.55 -7.61
CA THR A 92 14.51 8.52 -7.17
C THR A 92 13.68 7.59 -8.04
N ARG A 93 13.89 7.57 -9.37
CA ARG A 93 13.18 6.65 -10.27
C ARG A 93 13.49 5.18 -10.00
N GLU A 94 14.77 4.83 -9.84
CA GLU A 94 15.20 3.47 -9.50
C GLU A 94 14.62 3.02 -8.17
N ALA A 95 14.67 3.89 -7.15
CA ALA A 95 14.06 3.62 -5.85
C ALA A 95 12.55 3.36 -5.97
N ILE A 96 11.82 4.14 -6.77
CA ILE A 96 10.38 3.92 -6.95
C ILE A 96 10.12 2.60 -7.66
N GLN A 97 10.90 2.26 -8.69
CA GLN A 97 10.74 0.96 -9.38
C GLN A 97 11.02 -0.22 -8.44
N ALA A 98 12.01 -0.10 -7.56
CA ALA A 98 12.28 -1.10 -6.53
C ALA A 98 11.11 -1.26 -5.56
N GLU A 99 10.54 -0.17 -5.04
CA GLU A 99 9.37 -0.22 -4.17
C GLU A 99 8.14 -0.80 -4.90
N ARG A 100 7.92 -0.45 -6.18
CA ARG A 100 6.82 -1.03 -6.98
C ARG A 100 6.97 -2.54 -7.13
N ALA A 101 8.18 -3.05 -7.35
CA ALA A 101 8.41 -4.49 -7.42
C ALA A 101 8.09 -5.19 -6.08
N ILE A 102 8.48 -4.59 -4.96
CA ILE A 102 8.16 -5.09 -3.62
C ILE A 102 6.65 -5.11 -3.39
N LEU A 103 5.97 -4.00 -3.68
CA LEU A 103 4.52 -3.88 -3.53
C LEU A 103 3.77 -4.89 -4.40
N LYS A 104 4.22 -5.11 -5.64
CA LYS A 104 3.64 -6.12 -6.54
C LYS A 104 3.76 -7.52 -5.94
N ASN A 105 4.95 -7.90 -5.48
CA ASN A 105 5.16 -9.22 -4.88
C ASN A 105 4.29 -9.45 -3.65
N LYS A 106 4.21 -8.45 -2.75
CA LYS A 106 3.34 -8.51 -1.57
C LYS A 106 1.87 -8.60 -1.93
N THR A 107 1.43 -7.81 -2.91
CA THR A 107 0.03 -7.79 -3.35
C THR A 107 -0.38 -9.14 -3.94
N ILE A 108 0.47 -9.76 -4.78
CA ILE A 108 0.21 -11.10 -5.34
C ILE A 108 0.07 -12.13 -4.21
N ALA A 109 1.09 -12.22 -3.34
CA ALA A 109 1.09 -13.21 -2.26
C ALA A 109 -0.12 -13.07 -1.31
N LEU A 110 -0.50 -11.84 -0.97
CA LEU A 110 -1.67 -11.61 -0.11
C LEU A 110 -3.00 -11.80 -0.84
N SER A 111 -3.06 -11.55 -2.15
CA SER A 111 -4.25 -11.82 -2.96
C SER A 111 -4.51 -13.33 -3.08
N ASP A 112 -3.45 -14.11 -3.30
CA ASP A 112 -3.51 -15.57 -3.29
C ASP A 112 -3.97 -16.09 -1.92
N LEU A 113 -3.44 -15.51 -0.83
CA LEU A 113 -3.85 -15.84 0.53
C LEU A 113 -5.32 -15.52 0.81
N VAL A 114 -5.81 -14.36 0.35
CA VAL A 114 -7.25 -14.02 0.42
C VAL A 114 -8.10 -15.04 -0.33
N ALA A 115 -7.66 -15.48 -1.52
CA ALA A 115 -8.37 -16.49 -2.28
C ALA A 115 -8.43 -17.84 -1.54
N VAL A 116 -7.33 -18.23 -0.89
CA VAL A 116 -7.29 -19.43 -0.04
C VAL A 116 -8.25 -19.30 1.14
N PHE A 117 -8.25 -18.18 1.87
CA PHE A 117 -9.17 -17.98 2.99
C PHE A 117 -10.64 -18.01 2.55
N ARG A 118 -10.98 -17.38 1.43
CA ARG A 118 -12.33 -17.42 0.87
C ARG A 118 -12.78 -18.80 0.41
N ALA A 119 -11.85 -19.67 0.02
CA ALA A 119 -12.17 -21.05 -0.35
C ALA A 119 -12.49 -21.93 0.87
N LEU A 120 -12.14 -21.48 2.08
CA LEU A 120 -12.37 -22.17 3.35
C LEU A 120 -13.59 -21.62 4.13
N GLU A 121 -14.22 -20.55 3.63
CA GLU A 121 -15.49 -19.99 4.13
C GLU A 121 -16.70 -20.76 3.57
#